data_AF-A0A4Q3XXG9-F1
#
_entry.id   AF-A0A4Q3XXG9-F1
#
_cell.length_a   1.000
_cell.length_b   1.000
_cell.length_c   1.000
_cell.angle_alpha   90.00
_cell.angle_beta   90.00
_cell.angle_gamma   90.00
#
_symmetry.space_group_name_H-M   'P 1'
#
loop_
_entity.id
_entity.type
_entity.pdbx_description
1 polymer ?
#
loop_
_entity_poly.entity_id
_entity_poly.type
_entity_poly.pdbx_seq_one_letter_code
_entity_poly.pdbx_strand_id
1 'polypeptide(L)'
;MTRCHQSTSAAAYASIEAAAARLERVVLKVLDQYPNGLTVDETCAHADYRRYSLQPRFTALKDRGAIRDTGLRRKNESGRNAIVWRACHHDRREAQA
;
A
#
# COMPACT_ATOMS: atom_id res chain seq x y z
N MET A 1 31.74 12.36 14.41
CA MET A 1 30.62 11.89 13.59
C MET A 1 29.63 11.16 14.49
N THR A 2 28.66 11.89 15.05
CA THR A 2 27.77 11.35 16.10
C THR A 2 26.52 10.78 15.44
N ARG A 3 26.35 9.46 15.55
CA ARG A 3 25.19 8.72 15.04
C ARG A 3 24.02 8.98 16.00
N CYS A 4 23.07 9.82 15.61
CA CYS A 4 21.82 10.00 16.35
C CYS A 4 21.05 8.67 16.37
N HIS A 5 21.07 7.98 17.51
CA HIS A 5 20.16 6.87 17.79
C HIS A 5 18.76 7.46 18.03
N GLN A 6 17.85 7.27 17.07
CA GLN A 6 16.42 7.50 17.29
C GLN A 6 15.88 6.39 18.19
N SER A 7 15.93 6.60 19.51
CA SER A 7 15.11 5.82 20.45
C SER A 7 13.66 6.29 20.29
N THR A 8 12.96 5.77 19.30
CA THR A 8 11.52 6.01 19.12
C THR A 8 10.79 5.25 20.22
N SER A 9 10.30 6.01 21.19
CA SER A 9 9.56 5.58 22.37
C SER A 9 8.35 4.71 22.00
N ALA A 10 8.06 3.67 22.79
CA ALA A 10 6.97 2.71 22.54
C ALA A 10 5.59 3.38 22.40
N ALA A 11 5.38 4.57 22.99
CA ALA A 11 4.18 5.37 22.80
C ALA A 11 4.04 5.90 21.35
N ALA A 12 5.14 6.32 20.73
CA ALA A 12 5.13 6.69 19.31
C ALA A 12 4.85 5.45 18.44
N TYR A 13 5.34 4.28 18.82
CA TYR A 13 5.06 3.02 18.13
C TYR A 13 3.55 2.70 18.12
N ALA A 14 2.87 2.82 19.28
CA ALA A 14 1.43 2.59 19.39
C ALA A 14 0.59 3.60 18.57
N SER A 15 0.99 4.88 18.56
CA SER A 15 0.33 5.89 17.72
C SER A 15 0.55 5.65 16.21
N ILE A 16 1.73 5.16 15.84
CA ILE A 16 2.06 4.81 14.46
C ILE A 16 1.25 3.59 14.00
N GLU A 17 1.03 2.59 14.86
CA GLU A 17 0.21 1.42 14.53
C GLU A 17 -1.25 1.80 14.22
N ALA A 18 -1.87 2.64 15.04
CA ALA A 18 -3.24 3.09 14.81
C ALA A 18 -3.36 3.88 13.49
N ALA A 19 -2.37 4.74 13.20
CA ALA A 19 -2.29 5.47 11.93
C ALA A 19 -2.03 4.53 10.75
N ALA A 20 -1.19 3.50 10.92
CA ALA A 20 -0.89 2.51 9.88
C ALA A 20 -2.14 1.69 9.52
N ALA A 21 -2.90 1.21 10.50
CA ALA A 21 -4.15 0.51 10.27
C ALA A 21 -5.18 1.38 9.53
N ARG A 22 -5.21 2.70 9.81
CA ARG A 22 -6.06 3.64 9.06
C ARG A 22 -5.61 3.76 7.60
N LEU A 23 -4.31 3.88 7.34
CA LEU A 23 -3.76 3.96 5.97
C LEU A 23 -4.00 2.68 5.17
N GLU A 24 -3.84 1.52 5.80
CA GLU A 24 -4.16 0.22 5.17
C GLU A 24 -5.61 0.19 4.66
N ARG A 25 -6.57 0.65 5.47
CA ARG A 25 -7.97 0.75 5.05
C ARG A 25 -8.17 1.73 3.90
N VAL A 26 -7.45 2.85 3.89
CA VAL A 26 -7.51 3.82 2.78
C VAL A 26 -6.98 3.17 1.50
N VAL A 27 -5.83 2.49 1.56
CA VAL A 27 -5.26 1.76 0.42
C VAL A 27 -6.23 0.70 -0.10
N LEU A 28 -6.80 -0.11 0.79
CA LEU A 28 -7.78 -1.12 0.40
C LEU A 28 -9.02 -0.50 -0.24
N LYS A 29 -9.53 0.62 0.28
CA LYS A 29 -10.67 1.34 -0.30
C LYS A 29 -10.36 1.91 -1.68
N VAL A 30 -9.14 2.38 -1.90
CA VAL A 30 -8.69 2.82 -3.23
C VAL A 30 -8.59 1.62 -4.16
N LEU A 31 -7.89 0.55 -3.77
CA LEU A 31 -7.78 -0.67 -4.59
C LEU A 31 -9.15 -1.32 -4.87
N ASP A 32 -10.12 -1.21 -3.97
CA ASP A 32 -11.50 -1.68 -4.18
C ASP A 32 -12.22 -0.90 -5.30
N GLN A 33 -11.97 0.40 -5.43
CA GLN A 33 -12.54 1.22 -6.51
C GLN A 33 -11.91 0.94 -7.87
N TYR A 34 -10.69 0.38 -7.90
CA TYR A 34 -9.94 0.11 -9.12
C TYR A 34 -9.68 -1.39 -9.30
N PRO A 35 -10.66 -2.15 -9.84
CA PRO A 35 -10.54 -3.61 -10.05
C PRO A 35 -9.35 -3.98 -10.94
N ASN A 36 -8.93 -3.09 -11.85
CA ASN A 36 -7.78 -3.31 -12.72
C ASN A 36 -6.44 -3.37 -11.96
N GLY A 37 -6.41 -2.98 -10.68
CA GLY A 37 -5.20 -2.86 -9.88
C GLY A 37 -4.50 -1.53 -10.10
N LEU A 38 -3.77 -1.08 -9.09
CA LEU A 38 -3.04 0.18 -9.08
C LEU A 38 -1.59 -0.04 -8.70
N THR A 39 -0.72 0.80 -9.23
CA THR A 39 0.65 0.91 -8.73
C THR A 39 0.68 1.63 -7.39
N VAL A 40 1.76 1.43 -6.64
CA VAL A 40 2.00 2.16 -5.38
C VAL A 40 1.95 3.67 -5.60
N ASP A 41 2.42 4.15 -6.75
CA ASP A 41 2.48 5.56 -7.11
C ASP A 41 1.10 6.14 -7.45
N GLU A 42 0.31 5.46 -8.28
CA GLU A 42 -1.07 5.88 -8.56
C GLU A 42 -1.90 5.87 -7.27
N THR A 43 -1.73 4.85 -6.42
CA THR A 43 -2.37 4.81 -5.09
C THR A 43 -1.92 5.99 -4.21
N CYS A 44 -0.65 6.39 -4.32
CA CYS A 44 -0.08 7.55 -3.66
C CYS A 44 -0.78 8.84 -4.09
N ALA A 45 -0.95 9.02 -5.40
CA ALA A 45 -1.62 10.17 -6.00
C ALA A 45 -3.10 10.23 -5.65
N HIS A 46 -3.79 9.07 -5.62
CA HIS A 46 -5.21 8.99 -5.25
C HIS A 46 -5.46 9.17 -3.75
N ALA A 47 -4.57 8.64 -2.91
CA ALA A 47 -4.72 8.71 -1.46
C ALA A 47 -4.12 9.99 -0.86
N ASP A 48 -3.43 10.82 -1.66
CA ASP A 48 -2.68 12.02 -1.24
C ASP A 48 -1.64 11.73 -0.14
N TYR A 49 -0.97 10.59 -0.24
CA TYR A 49 0.10 10.20 0.69
C TYR A 49 1.47 10.25 0.04
N ARG A 50 2.52 10.05 0.84
CA ARG A 50 3.90 9.88 0.35
C ARG A 50 4.21 8.40 0.13
N ARG A 51 5.02 8.10 -0.89
CA ARG A 51 5.42 6.73 -1.24
C ARG A 51 6.05 5.97 -0.06
N TYR A 52 6.91 6.61 0.71
CA TYR A 52 7.55 6.04 1.91
C TYR A 52 6.53 5.68 3.01
N SER A 53 5.41 6.39 3.05
CA SER A 53 4.29 6.10 3.96
C SER A 53 3.40 4.96 3.46
N LEU A 54 3.47 4.58 2.19
CA LEU A 54 2.66 3.49 1.63
C LEU A 54 3.45 2.18 1.52
N GLN A 55 4.75 2.26 1.23
CA GLN A 55 5.57 1.08 0.94
C GLN A 55 5.51 -0.04 2.00
N PRO A 56 5.69 0.21 3.31
CA PRO A 56 5.58 -0.88 4.29
C PRO A 56 4.13 -1.32 4.55
N ARG A 57 3.13 -0.54 4.11
CA ARG A 57 1.70 -0.85 4.24
C ARG A 57 1.30 -1.83 3.15
N PHE A 58 1.86 -1.68 1.95
CA PHE A 58 1.77 -2.70 0.90
C PHE A 58 2.37 -4.04 1.36
N THR A 59 3.53 -4.02 2.02
CA THR A 59 4.12 -5.25 2.58
C THR A 59 3.20 -5.88 3.63
N ALA A 60 2.66 -5.09 4.57
CA ALA A 60 1.72 -5.59 5.59
C ALA A 60 0.43 -6.15 4.98
N LEU A 61 -0.16 -5.46 4.01
CA LEU A 61 -1.38 -5.92 3.31
C LEU A 61 -1.12 -7.18 2.49
N LYS A 62 0.07 -7.31 1.89
CA LYS A 62 0.49 -8.52 1.18
C LYS A 62 0.65 -9.69 2.14
N ASP A 63 1.29 -9.48 3.29
CA ASP A 63 1.49 -10.50 4.32
C ASP A 63 0.15 -11.02 4.86
N ARG A 64 -0.83 -10.12 5.02
CA ARG A 64 -2.21 -10.46 5.39
C ARG A 64 -3.03 -11.10 4.26
N GLY A 65 -2.50 -11.22 3.05
CA GLY A 65 -3.21 -11.74 1.89
C GLY A 65 -4.36 -10.86 1.38
N ALA A 66 -4.43 -9.60 1.82
CA ALA A 66 -5.49 -8.68 1.42
C ALA A 66 -5.26 -8.11 0.00
N ILE A 67 -4.00 -8.03 -0.43
CA ILE A 67 -3.61 -7.61 -1.78
C ILE A 67 -2.69 -8.66 -2.42
N ARG A 68 -2.70 -8.71 -3.74
CA ARG A 68 -1.87 -9.60 -4.55
C ARG A 68 -1.19 -8.82 -5.67
N ASP A 69 0.01 -9.24 -6.04
CA ASP A 69 0.66 -8.72 -7.24
C ASP A 69 -0.01 -9.32 -8.48
N THR A 70 -0.33 -8.50 -9.47
CA THR A 70 -0.93 -8.99 -10.71
C THR A 70 0.11 -9.50 -11.70
N GLY A 71 1.40 -9.48 -11.34
CA GLY A 71 2.52 -9.72 -12.24
C GLY A 71 2.76 -8.60 -13.27
N LEU A 72 1.83 -7.67 -13.41
CA LEU A 72 1.93 -6.54 -14.33
C LEU A 72 2.85 -5.47 -13.74
N ARG A 73 3.69 -4.89 -14.61
CA ARG A 73 4.49 -3.72 -14.29
C ARG A 73 4.06 -2.58 -15.18
N ARG A 74 3.62 -1.48 -14.58
CA ARG A 74 3.23 -0.26 -15.30
C ARG A 74 4.28 0.82 -15.08
N LYS A 75 4.57 1.61 -16.10
CA LYS A 75 5.39 2.82 -15.95
C LYS A 75 4.61 3.82 -15.11
N ASN A 76 5.19 4.26 -14.00
CA ASN A 76 4.64 5.36 -13.22
C ASN A 76 4.93 6.71 -13.90
N GLU A 77 4.35 7.79 -13.37
CA GLU A 77 4.61 9.17 -13.84
C GLU A 77 6.09 9.53 -13.80
N SER A 78 6.87 8.95 -12.87
CA SER A 78 8.32 9.14 -12.78
C SER A 78 9.13 8.27 -13.75
N GLY A 79 8.49 7.55 -14.69
CA GLY A 79 9.14 6.71 -15.70
C GLY A 79 9.73 5.38 -15.19
N ARG A 80 9.49 5.02 -13.92
CA ARG A 80 9.91 3.75 -13.30
C ARG A 80 8.84 2.69 -13.45
N ASN A 81 9.27 1.44 -13.65
CA ASN A 81 8.37 0.29 -13.65
C ASN A 81 7.94 -0.01 -12.21
N ALA A 82 6.66 0.18 -11.92
CA ALA A 82 6.05 -0.14 -10.64
C ALA A 82 5.17 -1.39 -10.78
N ILE A 83 5.18 -2.23 -9.75
CA ILE A 83 4.32 -3.41 -9.66
C ILE A 83 2.88 -2.94 -9.47
N VAL A 84 1.97 -3.51 -10.25
CA VAL A 84 0.53 -3.30 -10.12
C VAL A 84 0.01 -4.28 -9.05
N TRP A 85 -0.66 -3.73 -8.04
CA TRP A 85 -1.27 -4.48 -6.97
C TRP A 85 -2.79 -4.46 -7.14
N ARG A 86 -3.43 -5.59 -6.84
CA ARG A 86 -4.89 -5.72 -6.87
C ARG A 86 -5.36 -6.24 -5.52
N ALA A 87 -6.55 -5.81 -5.08
CA ALA A 87 -7.16 -6.36 -3.88
C ALA A 87 -7.64 -7.81 -4.14
N CYS A 88 -7.35 -8.71 -3.21
CA CYS A 88 -7.61 -10.14 -3.40
C CYS A 88 -9.12 -10.46 -3.51
N HIS A 89 -9.99 -9.65 -2.89
CA HIS A 89 -11.43 -9.87 -2.95
C HIS A 89 -12.04 -9.59 -4.33
N HIS A 90 -11.37 -8.84 -5.22
CA HIS A 90 -11.82 -8.65 -6.60
C HIS A 90 -11.74 -9.95 -7.41
N ASP A 91 -10.71 -10.75 -7.19
CA ASP A 91 -10.53 -12.07 -7.83
C ASP A 91 -11.71 -13.00 -7.52
N ARG A 92 -12.18 -13.00 -6.26
CA ARG A 92 -13.35 -13.77 -5.83
C ARG A 92 -14.67 -13.25 -6.41
N ARG A 93 -14.77 -11.95 -6.70
CA ARG A 93 -15.96 -11.36 -7.35
C ARG A 93 -15.99 -11.68 -8.84
N GLU A 94 -14.85 -11.57 -9.53
CA GLU A 94 -14.71 -11.94 -10.94
C GLU A 94 -14.98 -13.44 -11.17
N ALA A 95 -14.57 -14.32 -10.25
CA ALA A 95 -14.86 -15.75 -10.34
C ALA A 95 -16.35 -16.14 -10.11
N GLN A 96 -17.18 -15.21 -9.63
CA GLN A 96 -18.61 -15.44 -9.34
C GLN A 96 -19.55 -14.70 -10.31
N ALA A 97 -19.02 -13.96 -11.28
CA ALA A 97 -19.77 -13.25 -12.31
C ALA A 97 -19.74 -14.05 -13.64
#